data_AF-A0A960WH90-F1
#
_entry.id   AF-A0A960WH90-F1
#
_cell.length_a   1.000
_cell.length_b   1.000
_cell.length_c   1.000
_cell.angle_alpha   90.00
_cell.angle_beta   90.00
_cell.angle_gamma   90.00
#
_symmetry.space_group_name_H-M   'P 1'
#
loop_
_entity.id
_entity.type
_entity.pdbx_description
1 polymer ?
#
loop_
_entity_poly.entity_id
_entity_poly.type
_entity_poly.pdbx_seq_one_letter_code
_entity_poly.pdbx_strand_id
1 'polypeptide(L)'
;MDQRTEAPRGCKSFLGRIREQMMNTGVPVWVRLSSEVAEVWSKATTNASELDADALIKTFCSKLKDYSKIYISCPSEELTARLKQHLPDLIVMSWADDLTLLKKIFAENSDADMVVEINGIFPLLSMASSSKLWQLQNKYSADYAYSEIHPPGTIPVFWGRDFLEQWELNEFTEFPIENDLSQFVEKNINKFHVEVAYADPDIRLLRLDFSCSSKRSMLETLQFLNELSDEEEILSAIEKAVQKNPVLLRQLPGYLELEFSSNCEYGCTFCLRQYQPQPSKQLEQNVFAKLIEQLDLLKAPIGLCVGGMGEPLEHESALPYLQKLMAHPLIHTLVLETNGSRLDTILPLADSADIQKLRVIVNINSLQNYTQLQVPPSGIALGDIDRHIKAFAEKLKDSSKSQMYLQMLKIIDNETEVDEIYAKCDELGVQFLFQKYNSYAGQMEEKRVSDMTPLERFPCWHLRRDLVIRADGSVPYCKQDMQGENNLNNIQQSSLAQIWANQNEAWARHYNKDYSDFSLCDKCDEYYTFNL
;
A
#
# COMPACT_ATOMS: atom_id res chain seq x y z
N MET A 1 -8.70 48.11 37.72
CA MET A 1 -8.05 47.02 38.49
C MET A 1 -8.64 45.74 37.96
N ASP A 2 -7.97 45.11 37.02
CA ASP A 2 -8.25 43.71 36.66
C ASP A 2 -6.91 43.03 36.47
N GLN A 3 -6.56 42.22 37.46
CA GLN A 3 -5.31 41.48 37.52
C GLN A 3 -5.39 40.35 36.48
N ARG A 4 -4.62 40.48 35.39
CA ARG A 4 -4.19 39.32 34.61
C ARG A 4 -3.28 38.49 35.50
N THR A 5 -3.79 37.36 35.98
CA THR A 5 -2.96 36.30 36.56
C THR A 5 -2.04 35.76 35.48
N GLU A 6 -0.76 36.12 35.56
CA GLU A 6 0.30 35.44 34.82
C GLU A 6 0.32 33.96 35.25
N ALA A 7 0.22 33.05 34.27
CA ALA A 7 0.43 31.63 34.52
C ALA A 7 1.89 31.42 35.01
N PRO A 8 2.15 30.52 35.97
CA PRO A 8 3.50 30.34 36.50
C PRO A 8 4.43 29.85 35.40
N ARG A 9 5.50 30.61 35.12
CA ARG A 9 6.65 30.13 34.34
C ARG A 9 7.27 28.96 35.09
N GLY A 10 7.06 27.73 34.61
CA GLY A 10 7.65 26.52 35.17
C GLY A 10 6.75 25.27 35.19
N CYS A 11 5.47 25.36 34.82
CA CYS A 11 4.62 24.16 34.74
C CYS A 11 4.87 23.41 33.41
N LYS A 12 5.57 22.27 33.46
CA LYS A 12 5.63 21.34 32.32
C LYS A 12 4.20 20.92 31.93
N SER A 13 3.94 20.86 30.63
CA SER A 13 2.66 20.39 30.09
C SER A 13 2.32 19.01 30.65
N PHE A 14 1.03 18.68 30.74
CA PHE A 14 0.56 17.37 31.21
C PHE A 14 1.28 16.22 30.48
N LEU A 15 1.42 16.34 29.16
CA LEU A 15 2.16 15.40 28.31
C LEU A 15 3.64 15.30 28.68
N GLY A 16 4.30 16.43 28.99
CA GLY A 16 5.69 16.45 29.44
C GLY A 16 5.93 15.68 30.74
N ARG A 17 4.96 15.69 31.66
CA ARG A 17 5.05 14.93 32.93
C ARG A 17 4.90 13.44 32.71
N ILE A 18 4.00 13.01 31.82
CA ILE A 18 3.79 11.58 31.53
C ILE A 18 5.02 11.02 30.80
N ARG A 19 5.55 11.77 29.83
CA ARG A 19 6.81 11.40 29.16
C ARG A 19 7.90 11.17 30.19
N GLU A 20 8.12 12.12 31.11
CA GLU A 20 9.12 11.96 32.17
C GLU A 20 8.85 10.75 33.07
N GLN A 21 7.60 10.43 33.37
CA GLN A 21 7.27 9.21 34.12
C GLN A 21 7.72 7.96 33.36
N MET A 22 7.36 7.82 32.08
CA MET A 22 7.77 6.69 31.25
C MET A 22 9.31 6.59 31.17
N MET A 23 10.00 7.70 30.90
CA MET A 23 11.47 7.71 30.84
C MET A 23 12.12 7.35 32.18
N ASN A 24 11.57 7.84 33.30
CA ASN A 24 12.08 7.57 34.65
C ASN A 24 11.80 6.15 35.13
N THR A 25 10.85 5.43 34.52
CA THR A 25 10.61 4.01 34.86
C THR A 25 11.69 3.07 34.32
N GLY A 26 12.63 3.55 33.49
CA GLY A 26 13.74 2.72 33.00
C GLY A 26 13.29 1.60 32.05
N VAL A 27 12.11 1.76 31.44
CA VAL A 27 11.51 0.78 30.52
C VAL A 27 12.48 0.50 29.37
N PRO A 28 12.82 -0.78 29.11
CA PRO A 28 13.68 -1.15 27.99
C PRO A 28 12.98 -0.89 26.65
N VAL A 29 13.74 -0.31 25.72
CA VAL A 29 13.34 -0.14 24.32
C VAL A 29 14.08 -1.15 23.46
N TRP A 30 13.36 -1.82 22.57
CA TRP A 30 13.88 -2.75 21.59
C TRP A 30 13.64 -2.24 20.18
N VAL A 31 14.70 -1.92 19.47
CA VAL A 31 14.67 -1.59 18.04
C VAL A 31 14.86 -2.88 17.24
N ARG A 32 13.81 -3.34 16.57
CA ARG A 32 13.75 -4.58 15.80
C ARG A 32 13.77 -4.27 14.30
N LEU A 33 14.89 -4.56 13.64
CA LEU A 33 15.07 -4.31 12.19
C LEU A 33 15.16 -5.64 11.46
N SER A 34 14.13 -5.97 10.66
CA SER A 34 14.11 -7.19 9.86
C SER A 34 15.15 -7.17 8.74
N SER A 35 15.37 -8.33 8.11
CA SER A 35 16.23 -8.47 6.93
C SER A 35 15.78 -7.56 5.78
N GLU A 36 14.47 -7.47 5.54
CA GLU A 36 13.89 -6.62 4.50
C GLU A 36 14.12 -5.14 4.78
N VAL A 37 13.89 -4.70 6.02
CA VAL A 37 14.15 -3.31 6.44
C VAL A 37 15.64 -3.00 6.29
N ALA A 38 16.51 -3.89 6.77
CA ALA A 38 17.96 -3.71 6.67
C ALA A 38 18.44 -3.59 5.21
N GLU A 39 17.88 -4.38 4.29
CA GLU A 39 18.18 -4.31 2.86
C GLU A 39 17.79 -2.96 2.25
N VAL A 40 16.60 -2.45 2.58
CA VAL A 40 16.11 -1.15 2.09
C VAL A 40 17.03 -0.02 2.57
N TRP A 41 17.43 -0.04 3.83
CA TRP A 41 18.34 0.97 4.40
C TRP A 41 19.76 0.89 3.84
N SER A 42 20.27 -0.32 3.54
CA SER A 42 21.57 -0.49 2.87
C SER A 42 21.57 0.14 1.47
N LYS A 43 20.51 -0.09 0.68
CA LYS A 43 20.34 0.54 -0.63
C LYS A 43 20.20 2.06 -0.53
N ALA A 44 19.41 2.55 0.43
CA ALA A 44 19.17 3.97 0.63
C ALA A 44 20.45 4.75 0.99
N THR A 45 21.31 4.16 1.80
CA THR A 45 22.52 4.82 2.33
C THR A 45 23.71 4.81 1.37
N THR A 46 23.66 4.00 0.31
CA THR A 46 24.70 3.94 -0.73
C THR A 46 24.49 5.03 -1.81
N ASN A 47 23.25 5.45 -2.06
CA ASN A 47 22.87 6.44 -3.07
C ASN A 47 22.49 7.80 -2.46
N ALA A 48 23.46 8.47 -1.84
CA ALA A 48 23.26 9.70 -1.04
C ALA A 48 22.72 10.92 -1.81
N SER A 49 22.68 10.91 -3.15
CA SER A 49 22.25 12.07 -3.95
C SER A 49 20.72 12.26 -4.03
N GLU A 50 19.92 11.30 -3.55
CA GLU A 50 18.46 11.29 -3.79
C GLU A 50 17.60 11.28 -2.53
N LEU A 51 18.14 10.84 -1.39
CA LEU A 51 17.42 10.70 -0.12
C LEU A 51 18.40 10.98 1.02
N ASP A 52 18.02 11.89 1.93
CA ASP A 52 18.81 12.17 3.13
C ASP A 52 18.54 11.12 4.22
N ALA A 53 19.04 9.90 3.98
CA ALA A 53 18.88 8.78 4.91
C ALA A 53 19.55 9.06 6.27
N ASP A 54 20.62 9.86 6.30
CA ASP A 54 21.31 10.24 7.53
C ASP A 54 20.43 11.15 8.39
N ALA A 55 19.75 12.14 7.79
CA ALA A 55 18.79 12.97 8.51
C ALA A 55 17.66 12.14 9.15
N LEU A 56 17.14 11.12 8.46
CA LEU A 56 16.13 10.21 9.01
C LEU A 56 16.67 9.43 10.21
N ILE A 57 17.85 8.80 10.08
CA ILE A 57 18.51 8.05 11.17
C ILE A 57 18.76 8.96 12.37
N LYS A 58 19.36 10.13 12.14
CA LYS A 58 19.68 11.10 13.18
C LYS A 58 18.42 11.57 13.91
N THR A 59 17.35 11.84 13.18
CA THR A 59 16.07 12.24 13.77
C THR A 59 15.50 11.14 14.64
N PHE A 60 15.46 9.90 14.13
CA PHE A 60 15.01 8.74 14.91
C PHE A 60 15.84 8.53 16.19
N CYS A 61 17.16 8.50 16.08
CA CYS A 61 18.05 8.37 17.24
C CYS A 61 17.83 9.48 18.28
N SER A 62 17.53 10.70 17.83
CA SER A 62 17.23 11.81 18.74
C SER A 62 15.95 11.60 19.58
N LYS A 63 14.98 10.81 19.08
CA LYS A 63 13.78 10.43 19.84
C LYS A 63 14.10 9.41 20.93
N LEU A 64 15.16 8.64 20.77
CA LEU A 64 15.56 7.57 21.69
C LEU A 64 16.61 7.99 22.73
N LYS A 65 17.30 9.12 22.53
CA LYS A 65 18.46 9.54 23.35
C LYS A 65 18.22 9.61 24.87
N ASP A 66 16.97 9.80 25.30
CA ASP A 66 16.63 9.97 26.71
C ASP A 66 16.37 8.60 27.39
N TYR A 67 16.29 7.49 26.63
CA TYR A 67 16.08 6.16 27.19
C TYR A 67 17.39 5.57 27.71
N SER A 68 17.35 4.99 28.90
CA SER A 68 18.52 4.42 29.57
C SER A 68 18.92 3.04 29.06
N LYS A 69 18.00 2.29 28.45
CA LYS A 69 18.22 0.90 28.01
C LYS A 69 17.65 0.72 26.61
N ILE A 70 18.51 0.72 25.61
CA ILE A 70 18.13 0.59 24.20
C ILE A 70 18.82 -0.64 23.63
N TYR A 71 18.02 -1.63 23.26
CA TYR A 71 18.42 -2.87 22.61
C TYR A 71 18.21 -2.74 21.10
N ILE A 72 19.09 -3.36 20.32
CA ILE A 72 18.89 -3.52 18.87
C ILE A 72 19.03 -4.98 18.47
N SER A 73 18.15 -5.42 17.58
CA SER A 73 18.36 -6.60 16.73
C SER A 73 18.30 -6.17 15.26
N CYS A 74 19.39 -6.41 14.55
CA CYS A 74 19.51 -6.05 13.13
C CYS A 74 20.50 -7.02 12.46
N PRO A 75 20.15 -7.64 11.33
CA PRO A 75 21.07 -8.52 10.61
C PRO A 75 22.18 -7.77 9.86
N SER A 76 22.06 -6.43 9.71
CA SER A 76 23.07 -5.59 9.06
C SER A 76 24.02 -4.95 10.07
N GLU A 77 25.29 -5.36 10.04
CA GLU A 77 26.35 -4.75 10.84
C GLU A 77 26.59 -3.28 10.46
N GLU A 78 26.48 -2.94 9.18
CA GLU A 78 26.68 -1.56 8.70
C GLU A 78 25.60 -0.62 9.26
N LEU A 79 24.32 -1.01 9.18
CA LEU A 79 23.23 -0.20 9.70
C LEU A 79 23.32 -0.06 11.23
N THR A 80 23.68 -1.15 11.91
CA THR A 80 23.94 -1.16 13.35
C THR A 80 25.06 -0.19 13.72
N ALA A 81 26.17 -0.18 12.96
CA ALA A 81 27.29 0.73 13.18
C ALA A 81 26.88 2.21 13.00
N ARG A 82 26.03 2.52 12.00
CA ARG A 82 25.50 3.87 11.79
C ARG A 82 24.61 4.33 12.95
N LEU A 83 23.70 3.48 13.42
CA LEU A 83 22.87 3.79 14.59
C LEU A 83 23.72 4.06 15.84
N LYS A 84 24.78 3.27 16.05
CA LYS A 84 25.75 3.46 17.15
C LYS A 84 26.49 4.79 17.13
N GLN A 85 26.67 5.42 15.96
CA GLN A 85 27.30 6.74 15.89
C GLN A 85 26.45 7.82 16.58
N HIS A 86 25.14 7.62 16.65
CA HIS A 86 24.20 8.54 17.31
C HIS A 86 23.69 8.04 18.67
N LEU A 87 23.73 6.72 18.90
CA LEU A 87 23.36 6.06 20.16
C LEU A 87 24.53 5.18 20.63
N PRO A 88 25.56 5.75 21.29
CA PRO A 88 26.77 5.01 21.66
C PRO A 88 26.51 3.88 22.67
N ASP A 89 25.49 4.03 23.52
CA ASP A 89 25.13 3.07 24.59
C ASP A 89 24.17 1.95 24.12
N LEU A 90 23.98 1.81 22.81
CA LEU A 90 23.11 0.81 22.20
C LEU A 90 23.61 -0.63 22.46
N ILE A 91 22.74 -1.44 23.06
CA ILE A 91 23.00 -2.85 23.39
C ILE A 91 22.67 -3.70 22.16
N VAL A 92 23.71 -4.22 21.49
CA VAL A 92 23.53 -5.07 20.29
C VAL A 92 23.27 -6.50 20.71
N MET A 93 22.14 -7.04 20.27
CA MET A 93 21.81 -8.44 20.42
C MET A 93 22.18 -9.22 19.16
N SER A 94 22.64 -10.46 19.33
CA SER A 94 22.76 -11.40 18.22
C SER A 94 21.39 -11.64 17.59
N TRP A 95 21.34 -11.66 16.26
CA TRP A 95 20.11 -11.91 15.52
C TRP A 95 19.52 -13.29 15.89
N ALA A 96 18.22 -13.31 16.19
CA ALA A 96 17.43 -14.48 16.56
C ALA A 96 15.94 -14.18 16.29
N ASP A 97 15.06 -15.16 16.51
CA ASP A 97 13.61 -14.92 16.44
C ASP A 97 13.12 -13.94 17.52
N ASP A 98 12.01 -13.27 17.22
CA ASP A 98 11.47 -12.18 18.04
C ASP A 98 11.16 -12.64 19.48
N LEU A 99 10.66 -13.87 19.67
CA LEU A 99 10.34 -14.40 21.00
C LEU A 99 11.60 -14.64 21.83
N THR A 100 12.64 -15.24 21.25
CA THR A 100 13.93 -15.44 21.92
C THR A 100 14.55 -14.12 22.35
N LEU A 101 14.49 -13.10 21.49
CA LEU A 101 14.99 -11.76 21.79
C LEU A 101 14.18 -11.10 22.92
N LEU A 102 12.85 -11.15 22.86
CA LEU A 102 11.98 -10.59 23.89
C LEU A 102 12.22 -11.26 25.25
N LYS A 103 12.33 -12.59 25.30
CA LYS A 103 12.68 -13.35 26.52
C LYS A 103 14.02 -12.90 27.10
N LYS A 104 15.03 -12.69 26.25
CA LYS A 104 16.34 -12.21 26.68
C LYS A 104 16.27 -10.82 27.30
N ILE A 105 15.54 -9.89 26.68
CA ILE A 105 15.38 -8.53 27.21
C ILE A 105 14.70 -8.56 28.59
N PHE A 106 13.61 -9.32 28.75
CA PHE A 106 12.94 -9.44 30.05
C PHE A 106 13.81 -10.11 31.13
N ALA A 107 14.69 -11.04 30.75
CA ALA A 107 15.61 -11.69 31.67
C ALA A 107 16.73 -10.75 32.16
N GLU A 108 17.24 -9.87 31.28
CA GLU A 108 18.23 -8.84 31.64
C GLU A 108 17.62 -7.65 32.40
N ASN A 109 16.29 -7.53 32.40
CA ASN A 109 15.53 -6.46 33.02
C ASN A 109 14.44 -7.01 33.93
N SER A 110 14.82 -7.72 34.99
CA SER A 110 13.88 -8.41 35.90
C SER A 110 12.91 -7.46 36.62
N ASP A 111 13.23 -6.18 36.69
CA ASP A 111 12.43 -5.10 37.27
C ASP A 111 11.47 -4.43 36.26
N ALA A 112 11.58 -4.74 34.97
CA ALA A 112 10.72 -4.17 33.94
C ALA A 112 9.45 -5.01 33.74
N ASP A 113 8.28 -4.40 33.89
CA ASP A 113 7.01 -5.07 33.61
C ASP A 113 6.64 -5.07 32.12
N MET A 114 7.39 -4.31 31.31
CA MET A 114 7.13 -4.16 29.87
C MET A 114 8.38 -3.84 29.06
N VAL A 115 8.29 -4.06 27.74
CA VAL A 115 9.28 -3.70 26.73
C VAL A 115 8.58 -2.89 25.63
N VAL A 116 9.19 -1.78 25.20
CA VAL A 116 8.73 -1.02 24.02
C VAL A 116 9.43 -1.58 22.79
N GLU A 117 8.69 -2.08 21.81
CA GLU A 117 9.25 -2.49 20.52
C GLU A 117 9.01 -1.42 19.46
N ILE A 118 10.08 -1.06 18.76
CA ILE A 118 10.08 -0.23 17.55
C ILE A 118 10.53 -1.12 16.40
N ASN A 119 9.60 -1.57 15.56
CA ASN A 119 9.84 -2.49 14.45
C ASN A 119 10.34 -1.78 13.16
N GLY A 120 11.20 -0.78 13.31
CA GLY A 120 11.74 0.00 12.20
C GLY A 120 12.56 1.21 12.65
N ILE A 121 12.85 2.11 11.71
CA ILE A 121 13.47 3.41 11.99
C ILE A 121 12.36 4.44 11.84
N PHE A 122 11.92 5.02 12.96
CA PHE A 122 10.70 5.84 13.06
C PHE A 122 11.01 7.31 13.38
N PRO A 123 11.44 8.13 12.40
CA PRO A 123 11.73 9.54 12.61
C PRO A 123 10.55 10.35 13.16
N LEU A 124 9.33 9.95 12.82
CA LEU A 124 8.07 10.56 13.28
C LEU A 124 7.50 9.89 14.54
N LEU A 125 8.31 9.12 15.27
CA LEU A 125 7.92 8.52 16.55
C LEU A 125 7.40 9.59 17.53
N SER A 126 6.12 9.49 17.85
CA SER A 126 5.42 10.41 18.74
C SER A 126 5.60 10.01 20.19
N MET A 127 6.53 10.66 20.88
CA MET A 127 6.73 10.45 22.32
C MET A 127 5.48 10.72 23.15
N ALA A 128 4.64 11.67 22.73
CA ALA A 128 3.38 11.99 23.41
C ALA A 128 2.37 10.86 23.27
N SER A 129 2.23 10.27 22.09
CA SER A 129 1.31 9.16 21.82
C SER A 129 1.81 7.86 22.45
N SER A 130 3.13 7.57 22.36
CA SER A 130 3.76 6.44 23.06
C SER A 130 3.53 6.51 24.57
N SER A 131 3.62 7.70 25.17
CA SER A 131 3.38 7.89 26.60
C SER A 131 1.94 7.59 27.01
N LYS A 132 0.95 7.88 26.14
CA LYS A 132 -0.45 7.53 26.38
C LYS A 132 -0.67 6.02 26.29
N LEU A 133 -0.07 5.37 25.30
CA LEU A 133 -0.14 3.91 25.13
C LEU A 133 0.51 3.19 26.32
N TRP A 134 1.65 3.68 26.79
CA TRP A 134 2.31 3.23 28.02
C TRP A 134 1.38 3.32 29.25
N GLN A 135 0.66 4.44 29.43
CA GLN A 135 -0.30 4.59 30.53
C GLN A 135 -1.46 3.59 30.42
N LEU A 136 -1.96 3.36 29.21
CA LEU A 136 -3.04 2.42 28.94
C LEU A 136 -2.63 1.00 29.35
N GLN A 137 -1.46 0.56 28.87
CA GLN A 137 -0.94 -0.76 29.20
C GLN A 137 -0.68 -0.91 30.69
N ASN A 138 -0.08 0.09 31.35
CA ASN A 138 0.14 0.04 32.81
C ASN A 138 -1.15 -0.01 33.62
N LYS A 139 -2.18 0.72 33.18
CA LYS A 139 -3.46 0.77 33.88
C LYS A 139 -4.15 -0.59 33.88
N TYR A 140 -4.00 -1.35 32.80
CA TYR A 140 -4.73 -2.59 32.59
C TYR A 140 -3.84 -3.85 32.64
N SER A 141 -2.52 -3.71 32.76
CA SER A 141 -1.56 -4.82 32.72
C SER A 141 -1.79 -5.70 31.48
N ALA A 142 -1.74 -5.09 30.30
CA ALA A 142 -1.96 -5.79 29.05
C ALA A 142 -0.69 -6.51 28.57
N ASP A 143 -0.88 -7.72 28.01
CA ASP A 143 0.17 -8.55 27.41
C ASP A 143 0.76 -7.88 26.18
N TYR A 144 -0.08 -7.18 25.42
CA TYR A 144 0.29 -6.48 24.21
C TYR A 144 -0.52 -5.20 24.07
N ALA A 145 0.13 -4.11 23.65
CA ALA A 145 -0.57 -2.85 23.39
C ALA A 145 -0.07 -2.18 22.11
N TYR A 146 -1.00 -1.74 21.27
CA TYR A 146 -0.71 -1.11 19.97
C TYR A 146 -1.74 -0.01 19.65
N SER A 147 -1.68 0.54 18.45
CA SER A 147 -2.68 1.48 17.95
C SER A 147 -3.06 1.13 16.51
N GLU A 148 -4.36 1.16 16.23
CA GLU A 148 -4.88 1.02 14.86
C GLU A 148 -4.98 2.35 14.09
N ILE A 149 -4.99 3.49 14.79
CA ILE A 149 -5.27 4.80 14.18
C ILE A 149 -3.99 5.48 13.69
N HIS A 150 -2.90 5.30 14.42
CA HIS A 150 -1.60 5.85 14.06
C HIS A 150 -1.04 5.19 12.80
N PRO A 151 -0.59 5.97 11.80
CA PRO A 151 0.15 5.42 10.67
C PRO A 151 1.39 4.65 11.15
N PRO A 152 1.76 3.54 10.47
CA PRO A 152 3.02 2.85 10.74
C PRO A 152 4.19 3.84 10.78
N GLY A 153 5.11 3.69 11.73
CA GLY A 153 6.25 4.60 11.89
C GLY A 153 6.05 5.80 12.80
N THR A 154 4.87 5.96 13.43
CA THR A 154 4.59 7.08 14.35
C THR A 154 4.39 6.67 15.80
N ILE A 155 4.15 5.38 16.07
CA ILE A 155 3.95 4.85 17.41
C ILE A 155 4.62 3.46 17.52
N PRO A 156 5.18 3.09 18.68
CA PRO A 156 5.70 1.75 18.90
C PRO A 156 4.57 0.80 19.33
N VAL A 157 4.92 -0.49 19.47
CA VAL A 157 4.09 -1.47 20.17
C VAL A 157 4.72 -1.77 21.53
N PHE A 158 3.93 -2.28 22.46
CA PHE A 158 4.41 -2.61 23.78
C PHE A 158 4.10 -4.06 24.14
N TRP A 159 5.05 -4.71 24.79
CA TRP A 159 4.95 -6.07 25.30
C TRP A 159 4.93 -6.06 26.82
N GLY A 160 3.90 -6.63 27.42
CA GLY A 160 3.83 -6.88 28.85
C GLY A 160 4.61 -8.14 29.21
N ARG A 161 5.15 -8.22 30.42
CA ARG A 161 5.84 -9.43 30.90
C ARG A 161 4.94 -10.66 30.86
N ASP A 162 3.66 -10.48 31.18
CA ASP A 162 2.64 -11.53 31.22
C ASP A 162 2.40 -12.19 29.86
N PHE A 163 2.80 -11.54 28.75
CA PHE A 163 2.83 -12.15 27.42
C PHE A 163 3.60 -13.48 27.41
N LEU A 164 4.74 -13.55 28.11
CA LEU A 164 5.55 -14.77 28.18
C LEU A 164 4.84 -15.89 28.94
N GLU A 165 4.07 -15.54 29.97
CA GLU A 165 3.27 -16.50 30.71
C GLU A 165 2.10 -17.01 29.85
N GLN A 166 1.39 -16.11 29.17
CA GLN A 166 0.32 -16.50 28.24
C GLN A 166 0.84 -17.36 27.09
N TRP A 167 2.05 -17.09 26.60
CA TRP A 167 2.70 -17.91 25.58
C TRP A 167 2.86 -19.36 26.04
N GLU A 168 3.37 -19.56 27.26
CA GLU A 168 3.57 -20.89 27.84
C GLU A 168 2.25 -21.58 28.18
N LEU A 169 1.29 -20.85 28.76
CA LEU A 169 -0.03 -21.37 29.13
C LEU A 169 -0.85 -21.86 27.93
N ASN A 170 -0.68 -21.23 26.76
CA ASN A 170 -1.34 -21.67 25.53
C ASN A 170 -0.54 -22.76 24.77
N GLU A 171 0.56 -23.26 25.35
CA GLU A 171 1.40 -24.33 24.79
C GLU A 171 1.89 -24.03 23.37
N PHE A 172 2.20 -22.76 23.06
CA PHE A 172 2.75 -22.40 21.77
C PHE A 172 4.21 -22.87 21.65
N THR A 173 4.48 -23.79 20.72
CA THR A 173 5.79 -24.45 20.61
C THR A 173 6.68 -23.96 19.46
N GLU A 174 6.11 -23.29 18.45
CA GLU A 174 6.85 -22.92 17.24
C GLU A 174 6.60 -21.45 16.86
N PHE A 175 7.69 -20.66 16.81
CA PHE A 175 7.71 -19.34 16.20
C PHE A 175 8.86 -19.29 15.17
N PRO A 176 8.56 -19.33 13.87
CA PRO A 176 9.57 -19.18 12.83
C PRO A 176 10.31 -17.84 12.96
N ILE A 177 11.63 -17.86 12.72
CA ILE A 177 12.51 -16.68 12.78
C ILE A 177 12.02 -15.54 11.87
N GLU A 178 11.31 -15.87 10.80
CA GLU A 178 10.82 -14.92 9.80
C GLU A 178 9.46 -14.28 10.16
N ASN A 179 8.80 -14.76 11.22
CA ASN A 179 7.49 -14.23 11.59
C ASN A 179 7.64 -12.96 12.44
N ASP A 180 6.68 -12.05 12.26
CA ASP A 180 6.48 -10.87 13.10
C ASP A 180 5.61 -11.26 14.30
N LEU A 181 6.11 -11.03 15.52
CA LEU A 181 5.42 -11.41 16.74
C LEU A 181 4.08 -10.67 16.89
N SER A 182 4.00 -9.43 16.39
CA SER A 182 2.74 -8.65 16.38
C SER A 182 1.69 -9.32 15.50
N GLN A 183 2.06 -9.80 14.30
CA GLN A 183 1.13 -10.53 13.42
C GLN A 183 0.65 -11.85 14.04
N PHE A 184 1.48 -12.51 14.85
CA PHE A 184 1.06 -13.70 15.57
C PHE A 184 0.00 -13.36 16.62
N VAL A 185 0.20 -12.28 17.38
CA VAL A 185 -0.80 -11.80 18.36
C VAL A 185 -2.10 -11.44 17.66
N GLU A 186 -2.07 -10.70 16.54
CA GLU A 186 -3.27 -10.33 15.78
C GLU A 186 -4.09 -11.56 15.33
N LYS A 187 -3.41 -12.63 14.88
CA LYS A 187 -4.07 -13.90 14.49
C LYS A 187 -4.61 -14.70 15.67
N ASN A 188 -4.10 -14.46 16.88
CA ASN A 188 -4.45 -15.17 18.11
C ASN A 188 -4.94 -14.20 19.19
N ILE A 189 -5.60 -13.10 18.80
CA ILE A 189 -5.88 -11.98 19.70
C ILE A 189 -6.72 -12.38 20.92
N ASN A 190 -7.56 -13.41 20.76
CA ASN A 190 -8.39 -13.98 21.82
C ASN A 190 -7.61 -14.77 22.89
N LYS A 191 -6.30 -14.93 22.70
CA LYS A 191 -5.39 -15.64 23.62
C LYS A 191 -4.57 -14.69 24.50
N PHE A 192 -4.62 -13.40 24.22
CA PHE A 192 -3.84 -12.37 24.90
C PHE A 192 -4.76 -11.25 25.39
N HIS A 193 -4.39 -10.64 26.50
CA HIS A 193 -4.98 -9.37 26.92
C HIS A 193 -4.36 -8.25 26.10
N VAL A 194 -5.13 -7.72 25.15
CA VAL A 194 -4.66 -6.71 24.20
C VAL A 194 -5.35 -5.37 24.42
N GLU A 195 -4.56 -4.31 24.47
CA GLU A 195 -5.04 -2.93 24.56
C GLU A 195 -4.75 -2.14 23.28
N VAL A 196 -5.75 -1.39 22.82
CA VAL A 196 -5.67 -0.61 21.58
C VAL A 196 -5.81 0.87 21.91
N ALA A 197 -4.81 1.67 21.59
CA ALA A 197 -4.91 3.12 21.71
C ALA A 197 -5.80 3.69 20.62
N TYR A 198 -6.89 4.33 21.06
CA TYR A 198 -7.73 5.18 20.24
C TYR A 198 -7.32 6.65 20.44
N ALA A 199 -7.29 7.40 19.33
CA ALA A 199 -6.94 8.81 19.31
C ALA A 199 -7.75 9.53 18.23
N ASP A 200 -7.94 10.83 18.43
CA ASP A 200 -8.61 11.75 17.50
C ASP A 200 -7.58 12.81 17.07
N PRO A 201 -7.53 13.22 15.79
CA PRO A 201 -8.40 12.81 14.68
C PRO A 201 -8.13 11.38 14.14
N ASP A 202 -9.16 10.73 13.60
CA ASP A 202 -8.98 9.48 12.83
C ASP A 202 -8.51 9.80 11.40
N ILE A 203 -7.22 9.57 11.15
CA ILE A 203 -6.57 9.84 9.87
C ILE A 203 -6.35 8.58 9.03
N ARG A 204 -6.94 7.43 9.37
CA ARG A 204 -6.70 6.16 8.65
C ARG A 204 -7.08 6.21 7.18
N LEU A 205 -8.08 7.02 6.84
CA LEU A 205 -8.49 7.26 5.44
C LEU A 205 -7.37 7.89 4.59
N LEU A 206 -6.37 8.50 5.22
CA LEU A 206 -5.19 9.04 4.56
C LEU A 206 -4.16 7.96 4.20
N ARG A 207 -4.29 6.71 4.64
CA ARG A 207 -3.43 5.57 4.22
C ARG A 207 -1.92 5.93 4.14
N LEU A 208 -1.42 6.61 5.17
CA LEU A 208 -0.02 7.06 5.25
C LEU A 208 0.85 5.92 5.80
N ASP A 209 2.11 5.88 5.38
CA ASP A 209 3.12 4.93 5.86
C ASP A 209 4.46 5.63 6.12
N PHE A 210 4.78 5.80 7.40
CA PHE A 210 6.03 6.39 7.87
C PHE A 210 7.02 5.36 8.41
N SER A 211 6.79 4.07 8.16
CA SER A 211 7.61 2.96 8.69
C SER A 211 9.06 2.98 8.23
N CYS A 212 9.36 3.69 7.14
CA CYS A 212 10.64 3.68 6.45
C CYS A 212 11.09 2.26 6.06
N SER A 213 10.13 1.38 5.78
CA SER A 213 10.33 0.00 5.32
C SER A 213 10.50 -0.10 3.80
N SER A 214 10.28 0.99 3.07
CA SER A 214 10.46 1.11 1.63
C SER A 214 10.98 2.49 1.24
N LYS A 215 11.60 2.64 0.07
CA LYS A 215 12.01 3.96 -0.46
C LYS A 215 10.84 4.94 -0.55
N ARG A 216 9.61 4.45 -0.80
CA ARG A 216 8.38 5.26 -0.80
C ARG A 216 8.07 5.81 0.59
N SER A 217 8.00 4.95 1.60
CA SER A 217 7.76 5.38 2.99
C SER A 217 8.86 6.30 3.52
N MET A 218 10.13 6.14 3.09
CA MET A 218 11.22 7.04 3.46
C MET A 218 11.05 8.45 2.89
N LEU A 219 10.66 8.56 1.61
CA LEU A 219 10.32 9.84 0.99
C LEU A 219 9.07 10.45 1.63
N GLU A 220 8.10 9.60 2.00
CA GLU A 220 6.89 10.02 2.72
C GLU A 220 7.24 10.66 4.06
N THR A 221 8.00 9.95 4.88
CA THR A 221 8.50 10.45 6.17
C THR A 221 9.32 11.73 6.02
N LEU A 222 10.25 11.79 5.05
CA LEU A 222 11.11 12.96 4.88
C LEU A 222 10.31 14.22 4.53
N GLN A 223 9.28 14.10 3.68
CA GLN A 223 8.46 15.25 3.34
C GLN A 223 7.67 15.76 4.54
N PHE A 224 7.05 14.85 5.30
CA PHE A 224 6.27 15.22 6.49
C PHE A 224 7.15 15.78 7.61
N LEU A 225 8.35 15.24 7.81
CA LEU A 225 9.31 15.78 8.79
C LEU A 225 9.60 17.27 8.59
N ASN A 226 9.60 17.76 7.34
CA ASN A 226 9.86 19.17 7.03
C ASN A 226 8.65 20.07 7.30
N GLU A 227 7.45 19.50 7.45
CA GLU A 227 6.19 20.25 7.62
C GLU A 227 5.65 20.17 9.06
N LEU A 228 5.98 19.10 9.78
CA LEU A 228 5.45 18.84 11.11
C LEU A 228 6.25 19.57 12.20
N SER A 229 5.53 20.10 13.19
CA SER A 229 6.12 20.69 14.40
C SER A 229 6.10 19.70 15.56
N ASP A 230 7.19 19.63 16.33
CA ASP A 230 7.31 18.76 17.52
C ASP A 230 6.40 19.16 18.71
N GLU A 231 5.69 20.29 18.64
CA GLU A 231 4.89 20.83 19.76
C GLU A 231 3.45 20.29 19.84
N GLU A 232 2.97 19.63 18.79
CA GLU A 232 1.60 19.13 18.69
C GLU A 232 1.51 17.59 18.77
N GLU A 233 0.32 17.08 19.08
CA GLU A 233 0.04 15.65 18.97
C GLU A 233 0.12 15.22 17.50
N ILE A 234 0.75 14.08 17.22
CA ILE A 234 1.20 13.71 15.86
C ILE A 234 0.05 13.60 14.85
N LEU A 235 -1.11 13.06 15.25
CA LEU A 235 -2.25 12.89 14.33
C LEU A 235 -2.86 14.25 13.99
N SER A 236 -3.02 15.12 15.00
CA SER A 236 -3.46 16.51 14.79
C SER A 236 -2.48 17.30 13.92
N ALA A 237 -1.17 17.10 14.11
CA ALA A 237 -0.14 17.76 13.32
C ALA A 237 -0.19 17.31 11.84
N ILE A 238 -0.34 16.00 11.61
CA ILE A 238 -0.49 15.41 10.27
C ILE A 238 -1.75 15.97 9.60
N GLU A 239 -2.89 15.95 10.28
CA GLU A 239 -4.15 16.44 9.73
C GLU A 239 -4.02 17.90 9.28
N LYS A 240 -3.51 18.78 10.15
CA LYS A 240 -3.30 20.20 9.82
C LYS A 240 -2.32 20.40 8.68
N ALA A 241 -1.22 19.65 8.64
CA ALA A 241 -0.23 19.74 7.57
C ALA A 241 -0.87 19.38 6.22
N VAL A 242 -1.67 18.33 6.18
CA VAL A 242 -2.40 17.90 4.98
C VAL A 242 -3.48 18.89 4.58
N GLN A 243 -4.26 19.42 5.52
CA GLN A 243 -5.27 20.45 5.24
C GLN A 243 -4.64 21.72 4.65
N LYS A 244 -3.47 22.11 5.15
CA LYS A 244 -2.70 23.25 4.64
C LYS A 244 -2.06 22.97 3.29
N ASN A 245 -1.53 21.77 3.08
CA ASN A 245 -0.84 21.36 1.86
C ASN A 245 -1.25 19.93 1.44
N PRO A 246 -2.37 19.77 0.70
CA PRO A 246 -2.84 18.46 0.27
C PRO A 246 -1.86 17.70 -0.64
N VAL A 247 -0.92 18.40 -1.28
CA VAL A 247 0.09 17.80 -2.15
C VAL A 247 1.02 16.85 -1.39
N LEU A 248 1.10 16.95 -0.06
CA LEU A 248 1.82 15.99 0.80
C LEU A 248 1.31 14.55 0.61
N LEU A 249 0.04 14.39 0.27
CA LEU A 249 -0.54 13.08 -0.01
C LEU A 249 -0.15 12.52 -1.39
N ARG A 250 0.47 13.32 -2.27
CA ARG A 250 0.60 13.05 -3.71
C ARG A 250 2.07 13.07 -4.17
N GLN A 251 2.94 12.33 -3.49
CA GLN A 251 4.39 12.35 -3.77
C GLN A 251 4.78 11.78 -5.13
N LEU A 252 4.48 10.49 -5.34
CA LEU A 252 4.80 9.74 -6.55
C LEU A 252 3.64 8.81 -6.86
N PRO A 253 3.36 8.53 -8.14
CA PRO A 253 2.34 7.55 -8.51
C PRO A 253 2.70 6.20 -7.88
N GLY A 254 1.73 5.58 -7.20
CA GLY A 254 1.82 4.24 -6.64
C GLY A 254 1.33 3.14 -7.58
N TYR A 255 0.60 3.54 -8.63
CA TYR A 255 0.03 2.63 -9.58
C TYR A 255 0.02 3.22 -10.99
N LEU A 256 0.27 2.37 -11.97
CA LEU A 256 0.22 2.73 -13.37
C LEU A 256 -0.70 1.75 -14.11
N GLU A 257 -1.73 2.27 -14.77
CA GLU A 257 -2.49 1.52 -15.76
C GLU A 257 -1.92 1.83 -17.15
N LEU A 258 -1.62 0.79 -17.93
CA LEU A 258 -1.05 0.89 -19.25
C LEU A 258 -1.91 0.12 -20.25
N GLU A 259 -2.37 0.83 -21.26
CA GLU A 259 -3.12 0.24 -22.36
C GLU A 259 -2.16 -0.19 -23.47
N PHE A 260 -2.06 -1.50 -23.73
CA PHE A 260 -1.35 -2.02 -24.89
C PHE A 260 -2.14 -1.81 -26.18
N SER A 261 -3.46 -1.98 -26.10
CA SER A 261 -4.37 -1.84 -27.23
C SER A 261 -5.65 -1.17 -26.78
N SER A 262 -6.17 -0.23 -27.55
CA SER A 262 -7.55 0.26 -27.39
C SER A 262 -8.56 -0.62 -28.14
N ASN A 263 -8.09 -1.64 -28.87
CA ASN A 263 -8.92 -2.59 -29.60
C ASN A 263 -9.37 -3.73 -28.71
N CYS A 264 -10.59 -4.18 -28.92
CA CYS A 264 -11.09 -5.42 -28.35
C CYS A 264 -12.24 -5.91 -29.22
N GLU A 265 -12.13 -7.14 -29.71
CA GLU A 265 -13.13 -7.75 -30.60
C GLU A 265 -14.42 -8.12 -29.86
N TYR A 266 -14.43 -8.08 -28.52
CA TYR A 266 -15.59 -8.37 -27.69
C TYR A 266 -16.54 -7.18 -27.56
N GLY A 267 -17.84 -7.49 -27.52
CA GLY A 267 -18.95 -6.56 -27.37
C GLY A 267 -19.59 -6.57 -25.98
N CYS A 268 -18.81 -6.46 -24.90
CA CYS A 268 -19.33 -6.59 -23.53
C CYS A 268 -20.37 -5.51 -23.19
N THR A 269 -21.55 -5.91 -22.68
CA THR A 269 -22.66 -5.00 -22.34
C THR A 269 -22.38 -4.06 -21.16
N PHE A 270 -21.35 -4.38 -20.38
CA PHE A 270 -20.85 -3.63 -19.23
C PHE A 270 -19.52 -2.90 -19.52
N CYS A 271 -19.19 -2.66 -20.80
CA CYS A 271 -17.99 -1.92 -21.19
C CYS A 271 -18.34 -0.52 -21.71
N LEU A 272 -17.63 0.51 -21.24
CA LEU A 272 -17.83 1.89 -21.69
C LEU A 272 -17.63 2.06 -23.20
N ARG A 273 -16.85 1.18 -23.87
CA ARG A 273 -16.67 1.19 -25.33
C ARG A 273 -17.98 1.09 -26.13
N GLN A 274 -19.02 0.48 -25.54
CA GLN A 274 -20.34 0.39 -26.17
C GLN A 274 -21.08 1.74 -26.20
N TYR A 275 -20.73 2.64 -25.28
CA TYR A 275 -21.31 3.98 -25.16
C TYR A 275 -20.41 5.05 -25.79
N GLN A 276 -19.10 4.83 -25.72
CA GLN A 276 -18.06 5.73 -26.22
C GLN A 276 -17.02 4.95 -27.02
N PRO A 277 -17.25 4.78 -28.35
CA PRO A 277 -16.27 4.15 -29.22
C PRO A 277 -14.95 4.94 -29.23
N GLN A 278 -13.84 4.22 -29.19
CA GLN A 278 -12.50 4.81 -29.21
C GLN A 278 -11.81 4.48 -30.55
N PRO A 279 -10.94 5.38 -31.06
CA PRO A 279 -10.09 5.06 -32.19
C PRO A 279 -9.21 3.83 -31.90
N SER A 280 -9.09 2.96 -32.89
CA SER A 280 -8.18 1.83 -32.86
C SER A 280 -6.73 2.30 -32.75
N LYS A 281 -6.02 1.84 -31.72
CA LYS A 281 -4.62 2.18 -31.47
C LYS A 281 -3.91 1.02 -30.77
N GLN A 282 -2.67 0.81 -31.19
CA GLN A 282 -1.71 -0.12 -30.57
C GLN A 282 -0.57 0.71 -29.98
N LEU A 283 -0.07 0.28 -28.82
CA LEU A 283 1.04 0.93 -28.13
C LEU A 283 2.34 0.78 -28.93
N GLU A 284 2.80 1.88 -29.51
CA GLU A 284 3.99 1.85 -30.35
C GLU A 284 5.27 1.56 -29.54
N GLN A 285 6.24 0.89 -30.16
CA GLN A 285 7.48 0.47 -29.50
C GLN A 285 8.29 1.63 -28.92
N ASN A 286 8.31 2.79 -29.59
CA ASN A 286 8.94 4.01 -29.09
C ASN A 286 8.27 4.53 -27.80
N VAL A 287 6.94 4.48 -27.72
CA VAL A 287 6.15 4.86 -26.53
C VAL A 287 6.47 3.91 -25.38
N PHE A 288 6.47 2.60 -25.64
CA PHE A 288 6.83 1.60 -24.64
C PHE A 288 8.29 1.76 -24.17
N ALA A 289 9.24 1.98 -25.09
CA ALA A 289 10.64 2.23 -24.72
C ALA A 289 10.78 3.49 -23.86
N LYS A 290 10.04 4.55 -24.18
CA LYS A 290 10.03 5.79 -23.40
C LYS A 290 9.43 5.58 -22.01
N LEU A 291 8.38 4.77 -21.88
CA LEU A 291 7.84 4.39 -20.58
C LEU A 291 8.91 3.72 -19.72
N ILE A 292 9.63 2.71 -20.24
CA ILE A 292 10.68 2.01 -19.49
C ILE A 292 11.76 3.01 -19.00
N GLU A 293 12.24 3.88 -19.89
CA GLU A 293 13.21 4.93 -19.52
C GLU A 293 12.68 5.83 -18.39
N GLN A 294 11.39 6.20 -18.44
CA GLN A 294 10.79 7.03 -17.41
C GLN A 294 10.52 6.30 -16.10
N LEU A 295 10.25 4.99 -16.15
CA LEU A 295 10.16 4.15 -14.94
C LEU A 295 11.50 4.14 -14.21
N ASP A 296 12.63 4.02 -14.91
CA ASP A 296 13.97 4.10 -14.29
C ASP A 296 14.21 5.42 -13.53
N LEU A 297 13.54 6.50 -13.95
CA LEU A 297 13.58 7.80 -13.27
C LEU A 297 12.58 7.91 -12.11
N LEU A 298 11.58 7.03 -12.03
CA LEU A 298 10.67 6.94 -10.90
C LEU A 298 11.38 6.21 -9.76
N LYS A 299 11.80 6.97 -8.76
CA LYS A 299 12.68 6.50 -7.69
C LYS A 299 12.00 5.61 -6.63
N ALA A 300 10.83 5.03 -6.91
CA ALA A 300 10.07 4.24 -5.94
C ALA A 300 9.35 3.06 -6.63
N PRO A 301 9.15 1.93 -5.92
CA PRO A 301 8.37 0.81 -6.44
C PRO A 301 6.94 1.22 -6.85
N ILE A 302 6.43 0.57 -7.89
CA ILE A 302 5.10 0.81 -8.46
C ILE A 302 4.38 -0.51 -8.80
N GLY A 303 3.06 -0.53 -8.61
CA GLY A 303 2.18 -1.54 -9.19
C GLY A 303 1.82 -1.14 -10.62
N LEU A 304 1.87 -2.07 -11.56
CA LEU A 304 1.51 -1.80 -12.95
C LEU A 304 0.40 -2.74 -13.40
N CYS A 305 -0.70 -2.22 -13.94
CA CYS A 305 -1.72 -3.01 -14.61
C CYS A 305 -1.66 -2.79 -16.11
N VAL A 306 -1.53 -3.87 -16.86
CA VAL A 306 -1.76 -3.90 -18.29
C VAL A 306 -3.23 -4.25 -18.50
N GLY A 307 -3.99 -3.25 -18.92
CA GLY A 307 -5.44 -3.29 -19.02
C GLY A 307 -5.93 -2.13 -19.86
N GLY A 308 -6.89 -1.38 -19.36
CA GLY A 308 -7.50 -0.27 -20.07
C GLY A 308 -8.83 -0.66 -20.71
N MET A 309 -9.15 -0.05 -21.84
CA MET A 309 -10.45 -0.26 -22.48
C MET A 309 -10.42 -1.36 -23.54
N GLY A 310 -9.26 -1.64 -24.13
CA GLY A 310 -9.10 -2.74 -25.08
C GLY A 310 -8.71 -4.07 -24.43
N GLU A 311 -8.28 -5.01 -25.26
CA GLU A 311 -7.76 -6.32 -24.90
C GLU A 311 -6.24 -6.32 -25.09
N PRO A 312 -5.45 -6.33 -24.01
CA PRO A 312 -4.01 -6.25 -24.12
C PRO A 312 -3.37 -7.35 -24.97
N LEU A 313 -3.93 -8.56 -24.96
CA LEU A 313 -3.38 -9.71 -25.69
C LEU A 313 -3.71 -9.69 -27.19
N GLU A 314 -4.49 -8.73 -27.68
CA GLU A 314 -4.60 -8.45 -29.13
C GLU A 314 -3.37 -7.68 -29.67
N HIS A 315 -2.51 -7.16 -28.81
CA HIS A 315 -1.27 -6.50 -29.23
C HIS A 315 -0.20 -7.52 -29.64
N GLU A 316 0.34 -7.40 -30.86
CA GLU A 316 1.32 -8.36 -31.42
C GLU A 316 2.58 -8.53 -30.55
N SER A 317 2.98 -7.47 -29.84
CA SER A 317 4.13 -7.48 -28.92
C SER A 317 3.75 -7.66 -27.44
N ALA A 318 2.55 -8.15 -27.12
CA ALA A 318 2.11 -8.30 -25.73
C ALA A 318 3.07 -9.15 -24.89
N LEU A 319 3.45 -10.34 -25.38
CA LEU A 319 4.39 -11.23 -24.69
C LEU A 319 5.76 -10.56 -24.40
N PRO A 320 6.50 -10.01 -25.38
CA PRO A 320 7.79 -9.38 -25.10
C PRO A 320 7.67 -8.12 -24.22
N TYR A 321 6.55 -7.39 -24.28
CA TYR A 321 6.33 -6.25 -23.38
C TYR A 321 6.10 -6.71 -21.94
N LEU A 322 5.26 -7.73 -21.72
CA LEU A 322 5.04 -8.32 -20.40
C LEU A 322 6.34 -8.87 -19.81
N GLN A 323 7.15 -9.58 -20.60
CA GLN A 323 8.47 -10.06 -20.16
C GLN A 323 9.36 -8.90 -19.68
N LYS A 324 9.40 -7.80 -20.44
CA LYS A 324 10.21 -6.63 -20.07
C LYS A 324 9.69 -5.90 -18.83
N LEU A 325 8.38 -5.83 -18.65
CA LEU A 325 7.76 -5.25 -17.44
C LEU A 325 8.01 -6.13 -16.20
N MET A 326 7.88 -7.45 -16.31
CA MET A 326 8.15 -8.38 -15.21
C MET A 326 9.61 -8.31 -14.73
N ALA A 327 10.56 -8.21 -15.65
CA ALA A 327 11.98 -8.11 -15.34
C ALA A 327 12.38 -6.75 -14.74
N HIS A 328 11.50 -5.74 -14.77
CA HIS A 328 11.83 -4.41 -14.29
C HIS A 328 11.95 -4.39 -12.75
N PRO A 329 13.02 -3.80 -12.18
CA PRO A 329 13.25 -3.83 -10.74
C PRO A 329 12.27 -2.98 -9.92
N LEU A 330 11.71 -1.93 -10.53
CA LEU A 330 10.74 -1.04 -9.86
C LEU A 330 9.29 -1.56 -9.90
N ILE A 331 8.99 -2.53 -10.78
CA ILE A 331 7.66 -3.14 -10.84
C ILE A 331 7.65 -4.26 -9.81
N HIS A 332 6.99 -4.02 -8.68
CA HIS A 332 6.84 -5.04 -7.63
C HIS A 332 5.65 -5.97 -7.90
N THR A 333 4.68 -5.52 -8.69
CA THR A 333 3.50 -6.29 -9.08
C THR A 333 3.06 -5.86 -10.47
N LEU A 334 2.85 -6.85 -11.33
CA LEU A 334 2.33 -6.67 -12.68
C LEU A 334 0.97 -7.36 -12.76
N VAL A 335 -0.09 -6.61 -13.00
CA VAL A 335 -1.43 -7.14 -13.24
C VAL A 335 -1.68 -7.17 -14.76
N LEU A 336 -2.28 -8.24 -15.26
CA LEU A 336 -2.80 -8.32 -16.61
C LEU A 336 -4.31 -8.59 -16.53
N GLU A 337 -5.12 -7.64 -16.99
CA GLU A 337 -6.56 -7.83 -17.15
C GLU A 337 -6.86 -8.25 -18.60
N THR A 338 -7.52 -9.39 -18.80
CA THR A 338 -7.78 -9.95 -20.14
C THR A 338 -9.15 -10.62 -20.21
N ASN A 339 -9.74 -10.71 -21.40
CA ASN A 339 -10.91 -11.52 -21.68
C ASN A 339 -10.57 -13.03 -21.84
N GLY A 340 -9.28 -13.40 -21.83
CA GLY A 340 -8.81 -14.78 -21.88
C GLY A 340 -8.74 -15.42 -23.27
N SER A 341 -9.21 -14.74 -24.31
CA SER A 341 -9.29 -15.27 -25.68
C SER A 341 -7.93 -15.59 -26.30
N ARG A 342 -6.87 -14.90 -25.88
CA ARG A 342 -5.49 -15.07 -26.35
C ARG A 342 -4.52 -15.41 -25.23
N LEU A 343 -5.03 -15.94 -24.11
CA LEU A 343 -4.23 -16.25 -22.92
C LEU A 343 -3.14 -17.31 -23.20
N ASP A 344 -3.37 -18.19 -24.18
CA ASP A 344 -2.39 -19.15 -24.67
C ASP A 344 -1.09 -18.49 -25.18
N THR A 345 -1.18 -17.28 -25.75
CA THR A 345 -0.02 -16.55 -26.30
C THR A 345 1.01 -16.17 -25.23
N ILE A 346 0.62 -16.15 -23.97
CA ILE A 346 1.48 -15.79 -22.84
C ILE A 346 1.86 -16.96 -21.94
N LEU A 347 1.53 -18.21 -22.31
CA LEU A 347 1.97 -19.42 -21.60
C LEU A 347 3.48 -19.43 -21.27
N PRO A 348 4.41 -18.95 -22.13
CA PRO A 348 5.82 -18.91 -21.80
C PRO A 348 6.19 -18.04 -20.59
N LEU A 349 5.31 -17.13 -20.14
CA LEU A 349 5.56 -16.32 -18.94
C LEU A 349 5.55 -17.17 -17.67
N ALA A 350 4.83 -18.29 -17.65
CA ALA A 350 4.75 -19.17 -16.48
C ALA A 350 6.12 -19.78 -16.11
N ASP A 351 7.02 -19.90 -17.07
CA ASP A 351 8.38 -20.42 -16.87
C ASP A 351 9.39 -19.30 -16.46
N SER A 352 8.92 -18.06 -16.21
CA SER A 352 9.76 -16.91 -15.84
C SER A 352 10.27 -16.98 -14.40
N ALA A 353 11.52 -16.54 -14.17
CA ALA A 353 12.08 -16.39 -12.82
C ALA A 353 11.43 -15.27 -11.99
N ASP A 354 10.69 -14.37 -12.65
CA ASP A 354 9.94 -13.27 -12.03
C ASP A 354 8.42 -13.53 -11.98
N ILE A 355 7.99 -14.78 -12.21
CA ILE A 355 6.57 -15.16 -12.26
C ILE A 355 5.83 -14.67 -11.01
N GLN A 356 6.44 -14.69 -9.83
CA GLN A 356 5.95 -14.17 -8.53
C GLN A 356 5.35 -12.75 -8.58
N LYS A 357 5.75 -11.92 -9.56
CA LYS A 357 5.24 -10.56 -9.75
C LYS A 357 3.95 -10.48 -10.56
N LEU A 358 3.69 -11.44 -11.44
CA LEU A 358 2.55 -11.41 -12.37
C LEU A 358 1.26 -11.86 -11.68
N ARG A 359 0.17 -11.14 -11.92
CA ARG A 359 -1.20 -11.48 -11.56
C ARG A 359 -2.06 -11.41 -12.80
N VAL A 360 -2.63 -12.53 -13.23
CA VAL A 360 -3.49 -12.60 -14.41
C VAL A 360 -4.94 -12.62 -13.96
N ILE A 361 -5.71 -11.63 -14.38
CA ILE A 361 -7.13 -11.50 -14.11
C ILE A 361 -7.88 -11.77 -15.41
N VAL A 362 -8.60 -12.89 -15.47
CA VAL A 362 -9.43 -13.26 -16.62
C VAL A 362 -10.88 -12.88 -16.33
N ASN A 363 -11.43 -12.00 -17.16
CA ASN A 363 -12.80 -11.51 -17.04
C ASN A 363 -13.81 -12.55 -17.53
N ILE A 364 -14.49 -13.21 -16.59
CA ILE A 364 -15.56 -14.17 -16.81
C ILE A 364 -16.77 -13.74 -15.99
N ASN A 365 -17.69 -13.02 -16.63
CA ASN A 365 -18.85 -12.43 -15.96
C ASN A 365 -20.05 -13.37 -15.90
N SER A 366 -20.05 -14.46 -16.67
CA SER A 366 -21.15 -15.41 -16.69
C SER A 366 -20.68 -16.70 -17.35
N LEU A 367 -21.15 -17.84 -16.84
CA LEU A 367 -20.98 -19.17 -17.45
C LEU A 367 -22.20 -19.54 -18.29
N GLN A 368 -23.39 -19.05 -17.91
CA GLN A 368 -24.66 -19.39 -18.55
C GLN A 368 -24.99 -18.45 -19.72
N ASN A 369 -24.82 -17.15 -19.51
CA ASN A 369 -25.16 -16.06 -20.43
C ASN A 369 -23.92 -15.41 -21.04
N TYR A 370 -22.78 -16.10 -21.05
CA TYR A 370 -21.49 -15.59 -21.53
C TYR A 370 -21.58 -14.88 -22.89
N THR A 371 -22.21 -15.52 -23.88
CA THR A 371 -22.33 -14.98 -25.25
C THR A 371 -23.26 -13.77 -25.33
N GLN A 372 -24.18 -13.60 -24.38
CA GLN A 372 -25.07 -12.44 -24.31
C GLN A 372 -24.39 -11.26 -23.60
N LEU A 373 -23.64 -11.52 -22.53
CA LEU A 373 -23.03 -10.47 -21.72
C LEU A 373 -21.69 -9.99 -22.25
N GLN A 374 -20.83 -10.88 -22.75
CA GLN A 374 -19.48 -10.56 -23.25
C GLN A 374 -19.39 -10.49 -24.78
N VAL A 375 -20.33 -11.13 -25.50
CA VAL A 375 -20.44 -11.09 -26.97
C VAL A 375 -19.09 -11.31 -27.67
N PRO A 376 -18.55 -12.55 -27.67
CA PRO A 376 -17.28 -12.86 -28.30
C PRO A 376 -17.35 -12.74 -29.84
N PRO A 377 -16.21 -12.56 -30.54
CA PRO A 377 -16.18 -12.62 -32.00
C PRO A 377 -16.58 -14.02 -32.50
N SER A 378 -16.99 -14.08 -33.76
CA SER A 378 -17.46 -15.34 -34.37
C SER A 378 -16.40 -16.44 -34.29
N GLY A 379 -16.79 -17.60 -33.74
CA GLY A 379 -15.92 -18.77 -33.63
C GLY A 379 -15.17 -18.90 -32.30
N ILE A 380 -15.30 -17.94 -31.38
CA ILE A 380 -14.80 -18.09 -30.00
C ILE A 380 -15.97 -18.45 -29.08
N ALA A 381 -15.83 -19.55 -28.34
CA ALA A 381 -16.80 -19.97 -27.32
C ALA A 381 -16.16 -19.98 -25.93
N LEU A 382 -17.00 -19.99 -24.89
CA LEU A 382 -16.54 -20.12 -23.50
C LEU A 382 -15.63 -21.34 -23.29
N GLY A 383 -15.90 -22.44 -24.01
CA GLY A 383 -15.07 -23.65 -23.98
C GLY A 383 -13.62 -23.45 -24.47
N ASP A 384 -13.36 -22.46 -25.32
CA ASP A 384 -12.00 -22.10 -25.74
C ASP A 384 -11.27 -21.33 -24.65
N ILE A 385 -11.98 -20.39 -24.01
CA ILE A 385 -11.47 -19.64 -22.86
C ILE A 385 -11.13 -20.57 -21.70
N ASP A 386 -12.04 -21.51 -21.40
CA ASP A 386 -11.84 -22.58 -20.42
C ASP A 386 -10.57 -23.39 -20.70
N ARG A 387 -10.28 -23.70 -21.97
CA ARG A 387 -9.08 -24.43 -22.37
C ARG A 387 -7.82 -23.62 -22.11
N HIS A 388 -7.83 -22.33 -22.45
CA HIS A 388 -6.68 -21.46 -22.20
C HIS A 388 -6.44 -21.25 -20.70
N ILE A 389 -7.51 -21.06 -19.93
CA ILE A 389 -7.45 -20.93 -18.46
C ILE A 389 -6.84 -22.20 -17.86
N LYS A 390 -7.34 -23.39 -18.24
CA LYS A 390 -6.82 -24.67 -17.76
C LYS A 390 -5.33 -24.83 -18.06
N ALA A 391 -4.92 -24.55 -19.29
CA ALA A 391 -3.52 -24.66 -19.71
C ALA A 391 -2.60 -23.72 -18.90
N PHE A 392 -3.02 -22.47 -18.69
CA PHE A 392 -2.24 -21.50 -17.94
C PHE A 392 -2.21 -21.82 -16.43
N ALA A 393 -3.36 -22.19 -15.85
CA ALA A 393 -3.46 -22.58 -14.45
C ALA A 393 -2.62 -23.83 -14.14
N GLU A 394 -2.61 -24.83 -15.02
CA GLU A 394 -1.76 -26.03 -14.87
C GLU A 394 -0.28 -25.69 -14.80
N LYS A 395 0.18 -24.73 -15.63
CA LYS A 395 1.56 -24.24 -15.60
C LYS A 395 1.92 -23.49 -14.32
N LEU A 396 0.94 -22.86 -13.67
CA LEU A 396 1.14 -22.16 -12.40
C LEU A 396 1.06 -23.08 -11.17
N LYS A 397 0.63 -24.35 -11.28
CA LYS A 397 0.49 -25.25 -10.12
C LYS A 397 1.81 -25.50 -9.39
N ASP A 398 2.92 -25.49 -10.12
CA ASP A 398 4.26 -25.69 -9.56
C ASP A 398 4.85 -24.42 -8.93
N SER A 399 4.22 -23.25 -9.12
CA SER A 399 4.61 -22.01 -8.47
C SER A 399 3.90 -21.89 -7.11
N SER A 400 4.66 -21.62 -6.05
CA SER A 400 4.18 -21.65 -4.66
C SER A 400 3.15 -20.57 -4.29
N LYS A 401 2.65 -19.79 -5.26
CA LYS A 401 1.64 -18.76 -5.08
C LYS A 401 0.75 -18.74 -6.32
N SER A 402 -0.51 -19.18 -6.19
CA SER A 402 -1.51 -19.03 -7.26
C SER A 402 -1.64 -17.56 -7.66
N GLN A 403 -1.57 -17.29 -8.96
CA GLN A 403 -1.40 -15.96 -9.57
C GLN A 403 -2.46 -15.61 -10.59
N MET A 404 -3.51 -16.42 -10.65
CA MET A 404 -4.57 -16.29 -11.61
C MET A 404 -5.89 -16.08 -10.89
N TYR A 405 -6.68 -15.15 -11.40
CA TYR A 405 -8.01 -14.83 -10.91
C TYR A 405 -9.02 -14.99 -12.03
N LEU A 406 -10.18 -15.53 -11.72
CA LEU A 406 -11.37 -15.31 -12.53
C LEU A 406 -12.16 -14.16 -11.90
N GLN A 407 -12.39 -13.11 -12.68
CA GLN A 407 -13.07 -11.91 -12.24
C GLN A 407 -14.50 -11.85 -12.79
N MET A 408 -15.42 -11.59 -11.88
CA MET A 408 -16.83 -11.31 -12.16
C MET A 408 -17.19 -9.92 -11.63
N LEU A 409 -17.87 -9.10 -12.42
CA LEU A 409 -18.45 -7.84 -11.96
C LEU A 409 -19.74 -8.12 -11.19
N LYS A 410 -19.94 -7.39 -10.09
CA LYS A 410 -21.20 -7.38 -9.34
C LYS A 410 -22.26 -6.55 -10.07
N ILE A 411 -22.99 -7.20 -10.98
CA ILE A 411 -24.08 -6.58 -11.74
C ILE A 411 -25.39 -7.37 -11.63
N ILE A 412 -26.51 -6.68 -11.82
CA ILE A 412 -27.85 -7.29 -11.79
C ILE A 412 -28.01 -8.44 -12.80
N ASP A 413 -27.29 -8.39 -13.91
CA ASP A 413 -27.43 -9.36 -15.01
C ASP A 413 -26.84 -10.75 -14.69
N ASN A 414 -25.94 -10.84 -13.70
CA ASN A 414 -25.19 -12.07 -13.42
C ASN A 414 -25.15 -12.45 -11.94
N GLU A 415 -25.79 -11.71 -11.03
CA GLU A 415 -25.66 -11.92 -9.57
C GLU A 415 -25.98 -13.34 -9.09
N THR A 416 -26.81 -14.08 -9.82
CA THR A 416 -27.18 -15.46 -9.50
C THR A 416 -26.09 -16.48 -9.82
N GLU A 417 -25.04 -16.11 -10.57
CA GLU A 417 -23.97 -17.01 -11.03
C GLU A 417 -22.72 -16.97 -10.14
N VAL A 418 -22.72 -16.20 -9.04
CA VAL A 418 -21.56 -16.04 -8.15
C VAL A 418 -21.06 -17.40 -7.63
N ASP A 419 -21.96 -18.25 -7.14
CA ASP A 419 -21.59 -19.56 -6.58
C ASP A 419 -21.01 -20.50 -7.65
N GLU A 420 -21.50 -20.40 -8.89
CA GLU A 420 -21.05 -21.25 -10.00
C GLU A 420 -19.63 -20.86 -10.46
N ILE A 421 -19.36 -19.56 -10.56
CA ILE A 421 -18.02 -19.06 -10.89
C ILE A 421 -17.05 -19.35 -9.76
N TYR A 422 -17.48 -19.23 -8.50
CA TYR A 422 -16.66 -19.61 -7.34
C TYR A 422 -16.30 -21.10 -7.39
N ALA A 423 -17.27 -21.99 -7.62
CA ALA A 423 -17.01 -23.42 -7.77
C ALA A 423 -16.07 -23.73 -8.94
N LYS A 424 -16.16 -22.97 -10.03
CA LYS A 424 -15.24 -23.06 -11.18
C LYS A 424 -13.80 -22.67 -10.79
N CYS A 425 -13.63 -21.62 -9.98
CA CYS A 425 -12.32 -21.24 -9.46
C CYS A 425 -11.69 -22.37 -8.62
N ASP A 426 -12.48 -22.98 -7.74
CA ASP A 426 -12.06 -24.12 -6.91
C ASP A 426 -11.67 -25.33 -7.77
N GLU A 427 -12.45 -25.68 -8.80
CA GLU A 427 -12.11 -26.75 -9.77
C GLU A 427 -10.73 -26.53 -10.40
N LEU A 428 -10.43 -25.27 -10.74
CA LEU A 428 -9.22 -24.89 -11.47
C LEU A 428 -8.01 -24.62 -10.56
N GLY A 429 -8.21 -24.47 -9.25
CA GLY A 429 -7.17 -24.05 -8.31
C GLY A 429 -6.74 -22.58 -8.49
N VAL A 430 -7.64 -21.73 -8.98
CA VAL A 430 -7.43 -20.29 -9.18
C VAL A 430 -8.28 -19.47 -8.20
N GLN A 431 -8.00 -18.18 -8.06
CA GLN A 431 -8.71 -17.33 -7.09
C GLN A 431 -9.95 -16.69 -7.72
N PHE A 432 -11.00 -16.48 -6.93
CA PHE A 432 -12.17 -15.71 -7.36
C PHE A 432 -11.99 -14.23 -7.00
N LEU A 433 -12.27 -13.34 -7.96
CA LEU A 433 -12.27 -11.89 -7.74
C LEU A 433 -13.65 -11.32 -8.05
N PHE A 434 -14.32 -10.78 -7.02
CA PHE A 434 -15.62 -10.14 -7.19
C PHE A 434 -15.47 -8.63 -7.22
N GLN A 435 -15.59 -8.05 -8.41
CA GLN A 435 -15.24 -6.66 -8.69
C GLN A 435 -16.48 -5.75 -8.69
N LYS A 436 -16.35 -4.55 -8.13
CA LYS A 436 -17.39 -3.51 -8.19
C LYS A 436 -17.62 -3.07 -9.64
N TYR A 437 -18.89 -2.91 -10.02
CA TYR A 437 -19.24 -2.29 -11.30
C TYR A 437 -18.92 -0.79 -11.30
N ASN A 438 -18.19 -0.34 -12.33
CA ASN A 438 -17.91 1.07 -12.59
C ASN A 438 -18.85 1.57 -13.70
N SER A 439 -19.73 2.53 -13.38
CA SER A 439 -20.63 3.19 -14.35
C SER A 439 -19.94 4.31 -15.15
N TYR A 440 -18.65 4.51 -14.90
CA TYR A 440 -17.82 5.58 -15.43
C TYR A 440 -18.39 6.97 -15.16
N ALA A 441 -18.67 7.28 -13.88
CA ALA A 441 -19.28 8.55 -13.46
C ALA A 441 -20.63 8.84 -14.16
N GLY A 442 -21.44 7.80 -14.37
CA GLY A 442 -22.76 7.88 -15.01
C GLY A 442 -22.72 7.98 -16.55
N GLN A 443 -21.59 7.64 -17.18
CA GLN A 443 -21.47 7.54 -18.63
C GLN A 443 -22.06 6.24 -19.20
N MET A 444 -22.35 5.28 -18.34
CA MET A 444 -23.00 4.00 -18.66
C MET A 444 -24.31 3.84 -17.90
N GLU A 445 -25.15 2.91 -18.36
CA GLU A 445 -26.31 2.47 -17.59
C GLU A 445 -25.91 1.94 -16.21
N GLU A 446 -26.72 2.25 -15.21
CA GLU A 446 -26.54 1.75 -13.86
C GLU A 446 -26.94 0.27 -13.77
N LYS A 447 -26.00 -0.57 -13.32
CA LYS A 447 -26.19 -2.02 -13.21
C LYS A 447 -25.77 -2.57 -11.84
N ARG A 448 -25.41 -1.71 -10.88
CA ARG A 448 -25.00 -2.13 -9.52
C ARG A 448 -26.15 -2.84 -8.81
N VAL A 449 -25.82 -3.96 -8.18
CA VAL A 449 -26.71 -4.70 -7.27
C VAL A 449 -26.94 -3.94 -5.96
N SER A 450 -25.91 -3.26 -5.46
CA SER A 450 -25.94 -2.56 -4.17
C SER A 450 -25.00 -1.35 -4.19
N ASP A 451 -25.44 -0.24 -3.62
CA ASP A 451 -24.59 0.94 -3.42
C ASP A 451 -23.76 0.80 -2.13
N MET A 452 -22.43 0.77 -2.29
CA MET A 452 -21.46 0.68 -1.19
C MET A 452 -20.70 2.00 -1.00
N THR A 453 -21.20 3.09 -1.59
CA THR A 453 -20.56 4.40 -1.53
C THR A 453 -20.55 4.93 -0.10
N PRO A 454 -19.41 5.42 0.40
CA PRO A 454 -19.33 6.04 1.72
C PRO A 454 -20.35 7.17 1.89
N LEU A 455 -20.92 7.28 3.10
CA LEU A 455 -21.90 8.33 3.44
C LEU A 455 -21.33 9.74 3.21
N GLU A 456 -20.04 9.92 3.50
CA GLU A 456 -19.33 11.16 3.25
C GLU A 456 -18.26 10.96 2.17
N ARG A 457 -18.29 11.84 1.17
CA ARG A 457 -17.26 11.88 0.13
C ARG A 457 -15.98 12.49 0.68
N PHE A 458 -14.89 11.75 0.52
CA PHE A 458 -13.52 12.17 0.83
C PHE A 458 -12.68 12.28 -0.46
N PRO A 459 -11.48 12.88 -0.40
CA PRO A 459 -10.61 13.04 -1.57
C PRO A 459 -10.28 11.71 -2.27
N CYS A 460 -10.21 11.72 -3.60
CA CYS A 460 -10.17 10.50 -4.41
C CYS A 460 -8.84 9.77 -4.27
N TRP A 461 -8.87 8.50 -3.90
CA TRP A 461 -7.67 7.67 -3.78
C TRP A 461 -6.98 7.42 -5.13
N HIS A 462 -7.73 7.32 -6.22
CA HIS A 462 -7.13 7.19 -7.56
C HIS A 462 -6.39 8.46 -8.00
N LEU A 463 -6.95 9.65 -7.83
CA LEU A 463 -6.25 10.91 -8.18
C LEU A 463 -4.97 11.13 -7.36
N ARG A 464 -4.95 10.60 -6.15
CA ARG A 464 -3.79 10.65 -5.26
C ARG A 464 -2.66 9.72 -5.70
N ARG A 465 -2.96 8.58 -6.34
CA ARG A 465 -1.98 7.48 -6.47
C ARG A 465 -1.78 6.97 -7.90
N ASP A 466 -2.77 7.11 -8.78
CA ASP A 466 -2.83 6.36 -10.01
C ASP A 466 -2.52 7.26 -11.23
N LEU A 467 -1.79 6.71 -12.19
CA LEU A 467 -1.62 7.26 -13.53
C LEU A 467 -2.16 6.28 -14.56
N VAL A 468 -2.76 6.78 -15.64
CA VAL A 468 -3.25 5.98 -16.75
C VAL A 468 -2.52 6.41 -18.02
N ILE A 469 -1.97 5.46 -18.77
CA ILE A 469 -1.33 5.70 -20.07
C ILE A 469 -2.12 4.93 -21.12
N ARG A 470 -2.70 5.66 -22.07
CA ARG A 470 -3.44 5.09 -23.20
C ARG A 470 -2.50 4.56 -24.27
N ALA A 471 -3.03 3.75 -25.20
CA ALA A 471 -2.23 3.16 -26.29
C ALA A 471 -1.54 4.19 -27.20
N ASP A 472 -2.03 5.44 -27.27
CA ASP A 472 -1.39 6.54 -28.01
C ASP A 472 -0.35 7.33 -27.19
N GLY A 473 -0.10 6.92 -25.95
CA GLY A 473 0.79 7.58 -25.00
C GLY A 473 0.19 8.80 -24.29
N SER A 474 -1.09 9.12 -24.54
CA SER A 474 -1.79 10.18 -23.80
C SER A 474 -2.07 9.75 -22.36
N VAL A 475 -2.06 10.73 -21.43
CA VAL A 475 -2.17 10.49 -19.99
C VAL A 475 -3.35 11.29 -19.43
N PRO A 476 -4.57 10.71 -19.40
CA PRO A 476 -5.75 11.41 -18.92
C PRO A 476 -5.64 11.75 -17.44
N TYR A 477 -6.51 12.66 -16.98
CA TYR A 477 -6.55 13.06 -15.58
C TYR A 477 -6.85 11.88 -14.65
N CYS A 478 -7.73 10.97 -15.07
CA CYS A 478 -7.97 9.68 -14.43
C CYS A 478 -8.60 8.68 -15.41
N LYS A 479 -8.78 7.43 -14.98
CA LYS A 479 -9.45 6.35 -15.73
C LYS A 479 -10.86 6.71 -16.21
N GLN A 480 -11.55 7.64 -15.54
CA GLN A 480 -12.90 8.05 -15.90
C GLN A 480 -12.93 9.03 -17.09
N ASP A 481 -11.81 9.70 -17.39
CA ASP A 481 -11.67 10.70 -18.47
C ASP A 481 -11.29 10.05 -19.80
N MET A 482 -12.17 9.21 -20.34
CA MET A 482 -11.86 8.40 -21.51
C MET A 482 -11.75 9.19 -22.82
N GLN A 483 -12.47 10.30 -22.95
CA GLN A 483 -12.34 11.19 -24.11
C GLN A 483 -11.09 12.08 -24.02
N GLY A 484 -10.47 12.17 -22.84
CA GLY A 484 -9.35 13.06 -22.61
C GLY A 484 -9.74 14.52 -22.81
N GLU A 485 -11.00 14.88 -22.55
CA GLU A 485 -11.50 16.25 -22.74
C GLU A 485 -10.74 17.25 -21.85
N ASN A 486 -10.17 16.75 -20.75
CA ASN A 486 -9.36 17.50 -19.80
C ASN A 486 -7.86 17.10 -19.87
N ASN A 487 -7.47 16.33 -20.88
CA ASN A 487 -6.12 15.77 -21.04
C ASN A 487 -5.26 16.58 -22.01
N LEU A 488 -4.14 17.11 -21.51
CA LEU A 488 -3.11 17.79 -22.30
C LEU A 488 -1.71 17.14 -22.18
N ASN A 489 -1.64 15.91 -21.64
CA ASN A 489 -0.36 15.27 -21.32
C ASN A 489 -0.11 14.03 -22.20
N ASN A 490 1.12 13.90 -22.69
CA ASN A 490 1.58 12.72 -23.41
C ASN A 490 2.99 12.36 -22.94
N ILE A 491 3.25 11.07 -22.68
CA ILE A 491 4.54 10.61 -22.16
C ILE A 491 5.70 10.84 -23.14
N GLN A 492 5.40 11.06 -24.42
CA GLN A 492 6.40 11.41 -25.43
C GLN A 492 6.85 12.87 -25.34
N GLN A 493 6.05 13.74 -24.71
CA GLN A 493 6.29 15.18 -24.62
C GLN A 493 6.78 15.64 -23.25
N SER A 494 6.41 14.93 -22.18
CA SER A 494 6.75 15.26 -20.79
C SER A 494 7.09 14.00 -20.01
N SER A 495 7.91 14.14 -18.97
CA SER A 495 8.20 13.01 -18.08
C SER A 495 7.01 12.69 -17.18
N LEU A 496 6.90 11.43 -16.72
CA LEU A 496 5.89 11.01 -15.75
C LEU A 496 5.90 11.89 -14.50
N ALA A 497 7.08 12.31 -14.04
CA ALA A 497 7.23 13.21 -12.90
C ALA A 497 6.65 14.61 -13.17
N GLN A 498 6.85 15.16 -14.38
CA GLN A 498 6.26 16.44 -14.77
C GLN A 498 4.74 16.33 -14.91
N ILE A 499 4.26 15.28 -15.59
CA ILE A 499 2.83 15.03 -15.77
C ILE A 499 2.14 14.88 -14.40
N TRP A 500 2.77 14.15 -13.48
CA TRP A 500 2.31 14.03 -12.11
C TRP A 500 2.27 15.39 -11.41
N ALA A 501 3.38 16.14 -11.39
CA ALA A 501 3.46 17.43 -10.72
C ALA A 501 2.46 18.48 -11.26
N ASN A 502 2.22 18.50 -12.57
CA ASN A 502 1.28 19.42 -13.22
C ASN A 502 -0.17 19.25 -12.74
N GLN A 503 -0.51 18.10 -12.16
CA GLN A 503 -1.85 17.83 -11.63
C GLN A 503 -2.02 18.22 -10.15
N ASN A 504 -0.98 18.75 -9.48
CA ASN A 504 -1.01 19.07 -8.05
C ASN A 504 -2.01 20.16 -7.68
N GLU A 505 -2.19 21.18 -8.53
CA GLU A 505 -3.18 22.23 -8.28
C GLU A 505 -4.62 21.69 -8.35
N ALA A 506 -4.90 20.88 -9.38
CA ALA A 506 -6.20 20.23 -9.52
C ALA A 506 -6.46 19.25 -8.37
N TRP A 507 -5.44 18.51 -7.92
CA TRP A 507 -5.53 17.67 -6.72
C TRP A 507 -5.84 18.49 -5.47
N ALA A 508 -5.19 19.64 -5.26
CA ALA A 508 -5.45 20.49 -4.11
C ALA A 508 -6.88 21.07 -4.11
N ARG A 509 -7.43 21.42 -5.28
CA ARG A 509 -8.85 21.79 -5.44
C ARG A 509 -9.77 20.60 -5.13
N HIS A 510 -9.51 19.43 -5.72
CA HIS A 510 -10.28 18.20 -5.46
C HIS A 510 -10.30 17.83 -3.97
N TYR A 511 -9.17 17.95 -3.29
CA TYR A 511 -9.08 17.71 -1.84
C TYR A 511 -10.02 18.62 -1.05
N ASN A 512 -10.13 19.89 -1.45
CA ASN A 512 -11.03 20.88 -0.87
C ASN A 512 -12.48 20.78 -1.39
N LYS A 513 -12.84 19.67 -2.05
CA LYS A 513 -14.16 19.42 -2.65
C LYS A 513 -14.54 20.42 -3.73
N ASP A 514 -13.55 21.05 -4.36
CA ASP A 514 -13.72 21.83 -5.57
C ASP A 514 -13.44 20.95 -6.79
N TYR A 515 -14.50 20.64 -7.53
CA TYR A 515 -14.48 19.73 -8.67
C TYR A 515 -14.58 20.48 -10.02
N SER A 516 -14.36 21.80 -10.03
CA SER A 516 -14.50 22.64 -11.22
C SER A 516 -13.66 22.19 -12.41
N ASP A 517 -12.50 21.58 -12.16
CA ASP A 517 -11.59 21.11 -13.21
C ASP A 517 -12.06 19.82 -13.88
N PHE A 518 -12.94 19.06 -13.22
CA PHE A 518 -13.32 17.73 -13.69
C PHE A 518 -14.75 17.38 -13.26
N SER A 519 -15.71 17.73 -14.11
CA SER A 519 -17.15 17.55 -13.85
C SER A 519 -17.58 16.09 -13.61
N LEU A 520 -16.79 15.11 -14.07
CA LEU A 520 -17.03 13.70 -13.80
C LEU A 520 -16.78 13.34 -12.32
N CYS A 521 -15.98 14.10 -11.58
CA CYS A 521 -15.74 13.84 -10.15
C CYS A 521 -17.04 13.83 -9.35
N ASP A 522 -17.96 14.75 -9.62
CA ASP A 522 -19.22 14.91 -8.87
C ASP A 522 -20.10 13.64 -8.89
N LYS A 523 -20.04 12.89 -10.00
CA LYS A 523 -20.85 11.69 -10.24
C LYS A 523 -20.07 10.40 -10.10
N CYS A 524 -18.76 10.48 -9.86
CA CYS A 524 -17.88 9.34 -9.77
C CYS A 524 -17.98 8.67 -8.40
N ASP A 525 -18.16 7.35 -8.40
CA ASP A 525 -18.22 6.47 -7.23
C ASP A 525 -16.99 5.54 -7.14
N GLU A 526 -15.91 5.83 -7.86
CA GLU A 526 -14.64 5.11 -7.77
C GLU A 526 -13.67 5.80 -6.77
N TYR A 527 -14.01 6.96 -6.21
CA TYR A 527 -13.08 7.74 -5.37
C TYR A 527 -12.59 7.01 -4.10
N TYR A 528 -13.33 6.00 -3.65
CA TYR A 528 -13.06 5.20 -2.44
C TYR A 528 -12.61 3.77 -2.76
N THR A 529 -12.44 3.40 -4.03
CA THR A 529 -11.79 2.16 -4.41
C THR A 529 -10.28 2.35 -4.42
N PHE A 530 -9.54 1.25 -4.22
CA PHE A 530 -8.08 1.29 -4.09
C PHE A 530 -7.49 0.16 -4.93
N ASN A 531 -6.65 0.52 -5.89
CA ASN A 531 -5.90 -0.46 -6.67
C ASN A 531 -4.78 -1.07 -5.81
N LEU A 532 -4.30 -2.28 -6.16
CA LEU A 532 -3.23 -2.95 -5.42
C LEU A 532 -1.88 -2.23 -5.52
#